data_AF-A0A933GJI6-F1
#
_entry.id   AF-A0A933GJI6-F1
#
_cell.length_a   1.000
_cell.length_b   1.000
_cell.length_c   1.000
_cell.angle_alpha   90.00
_cell.angle_beta   90.00
_cell.angle_gamma   90.00
#
_symmetry.space_group_name_H-M   'P 1'
#
loop_
_entity.id
_entity.type
_entity.pdbx_description
1 polymer ?
#
loop_
_entity_poly.entity_id
_entity_poly.type
_entity_poly.pdbx_seq_one_letter_code
_entity_poly.pdbx_strand_id
1 'polypeptide(L)' 'MAGWDVARVIRELNPTVPVVLVTGWGEQVDPELLRRSGIVRTVGKPVEMRRLLQIVSEVVGGGTGR' A
#
# COMPACT_ATOMS: atom_id res chain seq x y z
N MET A 1 -10.91 8.30 10.87
CA MET A 1 -9.84 8.28 9.85
C MET A 1 -9.62 6.84 9.45
N ALA A 2 -9.80 6.52 8.17
CA ALA A 2 -9.56 5.19 7.60
C ALA A 2 -8.12 5.06 7.08
N GLY A 3 -7.69 3.83 6.78
CA GLY A 3 -6.30 3.57 6.34
C GLY A 3 -5.90 4.33 5.07
N TRP A 4 -6.84 4.56 4.14
CA TRP A 4 -6.60 5.35 2.93
C TRP A 4 -6.48 6.85 3.19
N ASP A 5 -7.12 7.38 4.24
CA ASP A 5 -6.94 8.79 4.63
C ASP A 5 -5.50 9.03 5.09
N VAL A 6 -4.94 8.06 5.85
CA VAL A 6 -3.53 8.08 6.28
C VAL A 6 -2.59 7.96 5.09
N ALA A 7 -2.87 7.04 4.16
CA ALA A 7 -2.07 6.89 2.93
C ALA A 7 -2.04 8.18 2.10
N ARG A 8 -3.19 8.88 1.99
CA ARG A 8 -3.29 10.16 1.30
C ARG A 8 -2.37 11.20 1.93
N VAL A 9 -2.41 11.35 3.26
CA VAL A 9 -1.54 12.28 4.00
C VAL A 9 -0.06 11.93 3.83
N ILE A 10 0.30 10.64 3.90
CA ILE A 10 1.69 10.21 3.68
C ILE A 10 2.16 10.62 2.29
N ARG A 11 1.35 10.40 1.25
CA ARG A 11 1.70 10.78 -0.12
C ARG A 11 1.84 12.31 -0.29
N GLU A 12 0.96 13.08 0.35
CA GLU A 12 1.03 14.55 0.34
C GLU A 12 2.31 15.07 1.02
N LEU A 13 2.75 14.40 2.09
CA LEU A 13 3.99 14.74 2.80
C LEU A 13 5.25 14.30 2.05
N ASN A 14 5.24 13.09 1.50
CA ASN A 14 6.34 12.56 0.72
C ASN A 14 5.85 11.50 -0.30
N PRO A 15 5.79 11.84 -1.60
CA PRO A 15 5.31 10.93 -2.63
C PRO A 15 6.27 9.77 -2.93
N THR A 16 7.51 9.78 -2.42
CA THR A 16 8.46 8.68 -2.62
C THR A 16 8.30 7.55 -1.62
N VAL A 17 7.52 7.74 -0.56
CA VAL A 17 7.24 6.70 0.45
C VAL A 17 6.15 5.77 -0.09
N PRO A 18 6.45 4.49 -0.39
CA PRO A 18 5.44 3.58 -0.87
C PRO A 18 4.54 3.10 0.28
N VAL A 19 3.23 3.10 0.05
CA VAL A 19 2.24 2.68 1.06
C VAL A 19 1.51 1.41 0.59
N VAL A 20 1.57 0.37 1.42
CA VAL A 20 0.84 -0.89 1.21
C VAL A 20 -0.28 -1.00 2.25
N LEU A 21 -1.51 -1.21 1.80
CA LEU A 21 -2.68 -1.32 2.68
C LEU A 21 -2.94 -2.77 3.08
N VAL A 22 -2.87 -3.08 4.37
CA VAL A 22 -3.24 -4.41 4.91
C VAL A 22 -4.69 -4.40 5.38
N THR A 23 -5.55 -5.19 4.73
CA THR A 23 -7.00 -5.16 4.94
C THR A 23 -7.61 -6.57 4.99
N GLY A 24 -8.65 -6.76 5.81
CA GLY A 24 -9.47 -7.98 5.79
C GLY A 24 -10.56 -7.96 4.70
N TRP A 25 -10.68 -6.86 3.95
CA TRP A 25 -11.76 -6.58 3.00
C TRP A 25 -11.44 -7.06 1.57
N GLY A 26 -10.79 -8.23 1.43
CA GLY A 26 -10.49 -8.87 0.13
C GLY A 26 -9.98 -7.93 -0.98
N GLU A 27 -10.39 -8.21 -2.22
CA GLU A 27 -10.19 -7.34 -3.41
C GLU A 27 -11.26 -6.23 -3.55
N GLN A 28 -12.07 -6.00 -2.51
CA GLN A 28 -13.30 -5.18 -2.61
C GLN A 28 -13.06 -3.68 -2.40
N VAL A 29 -11.80 -3.23 -2.36
CA VAL A 29 -11.51 -1.80 -2.24
C VAL A 29 -11.55 -1.18 -3.63
N ASP A 30 -12.36 -0.13 -3.78
CA ASP A 30 -12.48 0.63 -5.02
C ASP A 30 -11.09 1.00 -5.58
N PRO A 31 -10.73 0.54 -6.79
CA PRO A 31 -9.45 0.85 -7.42
C PRO A 31 -9.18 2.36 -7.53
N GLU A 32 -10.23 3.17 -7.71
CA GLU A 32 -10.09 4.62 -7.80
C GLU A 32 -9.73 5.24 -6.44
N LEU A 33 -10.29 4.71 -5.35
CA LEU A 33 -9.93 5.11 -3.99
C LEU A 33 -8.47 4.77 -3.69
N LEU A 34 -8.01 3.57 -4.07
CA LEU A 34 -6.61 3.16 -3.88
C LEU A 34 -5.65 4.08 -4.63
N ARG A 35 -5.94 4.35 -5.91
CA ARG A 35 -5.15 5.26 -6.76
C ARG A 35 -5.10 6.66 -6.18
N ARG A 36 -6.27 7.23 -5.83
CA ARG A 36 -6.38 8.55 -5.21
C ARG A 36 -5.76 8.66 -3.84
N SER A 37 -5.47 7.55 -3.16
CA SER A 37 -4.85 7.54 -1.84
C SER A 37 -3.35 7.24 -1.86
N GLY A 38 -2.78 6.88 -3.02
CA GLY A 38 -1.34 6.62 -3.14
C GLY A 38 -0.94 5.24 -2.67
N ILE A 39 -1.90 4.34 -2.53
CA ILE A 39 -1.67 2.96 -2.13
C ILE A 39 -1.15 2.21 -3.35
N VAL A 40 0.06 1.66 -3.25
CA VAL A 40 0.72 0.94 -4.36
C VAL A 40 0.30 -0.53 -4.42
N ARG A 41 -0.18 -1.08 -3.30
CA ARG A 41 -0.66 -2.47 -3.21
C ARG A 41 -1.57 -2.67 -2.00
N THR A 42 -2.51 -3.60 -2.12
CA THR A 42 -3.34 -4.12 -1.02
C THR A 42 -2.92 -5.53 -0.63
N VAL A 43 -3.10 -5.88 0.64
CA VAL A 43 -2.76 -7.20 1.19
C VAL A 43 -3.89 -7.70 2.07
N GLY A 44 -4.40 -8.88 1.76
CA GLY A 44 -5.44 -9.54 2.55
C GLY A 44 -4.93 -9.97 3.93
N LYS A 45 -5.75 -9.82 4.97
CA LYS A 45 -5.56 -10.49 6.26
C LYS A 45 -6.22 -11.88 6.22
N PRO A 46 -5.65 -12.90 6.88
CA PRO A 46 -4.34 -12.88 7.55
C PRO A 46 -3.19 -12.84 6.54
N VAL A 47 -2.11 -12.15 6.90
CA VAL A 47 -0.88 -12.12 6.10
C VAL A 47 0.21 -12.90 6.80
N GLU A 48 0.84 -13.84 6.11
CA GLU A 48 2.01 -14.54 6.62
C GLU A 48 3.25 -13.66 6.59
N MET A 49 4.14 -13.81 7.57
CA MET A 49 5.38 -13.04 7.66
C MET A 49 6.25 -13.15 6.40
N ARG A 50 6.37 -14.35 5.83
CA ARG A 50 7.13 -14.56 4.57
C ARG A 50 6.56 -13.74 3.42
N ARG A 51 5.23 -13.70 3.29
CA ARG A 51 4.55 -12.91 2.27
C ARG A 51 4.75 -11.41 2.49
N LEU A 52 4.69 -10.96 3.73
CA LEU A 52 4.93 -9.55 4.08
C LEU A 52 6.35 -9.12 3.69
N LEU A 53 7.37 -9.93 4.01
CA LEU A 53 8.77 -9.66 3.66
C LEU A 53 8.99 -9.61 2.14
N GLN A 54 8.35 -10.52 1.39
CA GLN A 54 8.38 -10.49 -0.08
C GLN A 54 7.81 -9.18 -0.63
N ILE A 55 6.64 -8.75 -0.14
CA ILE A 55 5.98 -7.52 -0.57
C ILE A 55 6.86 -6.30 -0.28
N VAL A 56 7.47 -6.24 0.91
CA VAL A 56 8.39 -5.15 1.26
C VAL A 56 9.58 -5.13 0.31
N SER A 57 10.19 -6.28 0.03
CA SER A 57 11.30 -6.39 -0.91
C SER A 57 10.93 -5.92 -2.32
N GLU A 58 9.77 -6.34 -2.84
CA GLU A 58 9.27 -5.91 -4.16
C GLU A 58 9.03 -4.40 -4.23
N VAL A 59 8.45 -3.83 -3.17
CA VAL A 59 8.06 -2.42 -3.14
C VAL A 59 9.26 -1.49 -2.91
N VAL A 60 10.22 -1.89 -2.08
CA VAL A 60 11.43 -1.11 -1.79
C VAL A 60 12.49 -1.30 -2.88
N GLY A 61 12.67 -2.53 -3.37
CA GLY A 61 13.65 -2.87 -4.41
C GLY A 61 13.30 -2.32 -5.80
N GLY A 62 12.01 -2.05 -6.06
CA GLY A 62 11.56 -1.40 -7.29
C GLY A 62 11.75 0.12 -7.34
N GLY A 63 12.29 0.74 -6.27
CA GLY A 63 12.47 2.19 -6.16
C GLY A 63 13.66 2.78 -6.93
N THR A 64 14.45 1.95 -7.62
CA THR A 64 15.59 2.42 -8.44
C THR A 64 15.15 2.58 -9.90
N GLY A 65 14.58 3.74 -10.22
CA GLY A 65 14.46 4.20 -11.61
C GLY A 65 13.05 4.60 -12.04
N ARG A 66 12.61 5.79 -11.63
CA ARG A 66 11.98 6.78 -12.51
C ARG A 66 12.34 8.18 -12.01
#